data_AF-A0A1Q7DY41-F1
#
_entry.id   AF-A0A1Q7DY41-F1
#
_cell.length_a   1.000
_cell.length_b   1.000
_cell.length_c   1.000
_cell.angle_alpha   90.00
_cell.angle_beta   90.00
_cell.angle_gamma   90.00
#
_symmetry.space_group_name_H-M   'P 1'
#
loop_
_entity.id
_entity.type
_entity.pdbx_description
1 polymer ?
#
loop_
_entity_poly.entity_id
_entity_poly.type
_entity_poly.pdbx_seq_one_letter_code
_entity_poly.pdbx_strand_id
1 'polypeptide(L)'
;MVHTGTSIFPGARNKYGNPMELDDVAIDFPDLRLVMAHGGRPLYMEEAFFVLRRHRNLWLDVSGIPPAKLLEYFPRLAELADRTLWGTDWPSPGVKDLRQNIDQFLGLPLSDAHRTAILETNALALFPAG
;
A
#
# COMPACT_ATOMS: atom_id res chain seq x y z
N MET A 1 -8.17 -4.27 6.87
CA MET A 1 -7.52 -4.15 5.54
C MET A 1 -8.62 -4.16 4.49
N VAL A 2 -8.53 -3.28 3.48
CA VAL A 2 -9.52 -3.15 2.40
C VAL A 2 -8.77 -3.13 1.07
N HIS A 3 -9.21 -3.95 0.12
CA HIS A 3 -8.68 -3.95 -1.25
C HIS A 3 -9.04 -2.63 -1.94
N THR A 4 -8.04 -1.97 -2.53
CA THR A 4 -8.23 -0.80 -3.39
C THR A 4 -7.52 -1.00 -4.72
N GLY A 5 -7.97 -0.30 -5.76
CA GLY A 5 -7.49 -0.45 -7.11
C GLY A 5 -8.33 -1.40 -7.96
N THR A 6 -7.80 -1.71 -9.14
CA THR A 6 -8.53 -2.48 -10.15
C THR A 6 -8.23 -3.97 -10.07
N SER A 7 -9.26 -4.75 -10.29
CA SER A 7 -9.21 -6.20 -10.52
C SER A 7 -9.66 -6.52 -11.94
N ILE A 8 -9.04 -7.55 -12.53
CA ILE A 8 -9.36 -8.04 -13.89
C ILE A 8 -10.17 -9.34 -13.88
N PHE A 9 -10.55 -9.82 -12.70
CA PHE A 9 -11.31 -11.06 -12.55
C PHE A 9 -12.77 -10.88 -13.00
N PRO A 10 -13.42 -11.93 -13.54
CA PRO A 10 -14.83 -11.87 -13.90
C PRO A 10 -15.72 -11.40 -12.73
N GLY A 11 -16.57 -10.42 -13.00
CA GLY A 11 -17.49 -9.85 -12.01
C GLY A 11 -16.90 -8.73 -11.14
N ALA A 12 -15.60 -8.43 -11.26
CA ALA A 12 -15.00 -7.29 -10.59
C ALA A 12 -15.62 -5.96 -11.06
N ARG A 13 -15.84 -5.05 -10.12
CA ARG A 13 -16.40 -3.71 -10.38
C ARG A 13 -15.42 -2.66 -9.87
N ASN A 14 -14.53 -2.22 -10.75
CA ASN A 14 -13.41 -1.33 -10.43
C ASN A 14 -13.79 0.06 -9.89
N LYS A 15 -15.05 0.47 -10.03
CA LYS A 15 -15.55 1.69 -9.37
C LYS A 15 -15.50 1.60 -7.84
N TYR A 16 -15.61 0.39 -7.27
CA TYR A 16 -15.51 0.16 -5.82
C TYR A 16 -14.07 -0.01 -5.33
N GLY A 17 -13.08 0.13 -6.23
CA GLY A 17 -11.67 0.13 -5.87
C GLY A 17 -11.12 1.52 -5.57
N ASN A 18 -11.92 2.59 -5.68
CA ASN A 18 -11.44 3.94 -5.42
C ASN A 18 -11.15 4.13 -3.92
N PRO A 19 -9.91 4.48 -3.52
CA PRO A 19 -9.55 4.76 -2.13
C PRO A 19 -10.34 5.88 -1.45
N MET A 20 -11.00 6.77 -2.21
CA MET A 20 -11.87 7.81 -1.65
C MET A 20 -13.00 7.24 -0.78
N GLU A 21 -13.45 6.01 -1.05
CA GLU A 21 -14.48 5.33 -0.24
C GLU A 21 -13.99 5.07 1.20
N LEU A 22 -12.67 5.11 1.45
CA LEU A 22 -12.10 4.99 2.80
C LEU A 22 -12.12 6.32 3.57
N ASP A 23 -12.33 7.47 2.91
CA ASP A 23 -12.37 8.79 3.55
C ASP A 23 -13.50 8.84 4.59
N ASP A 24 -14.70 8.39 4.21
CA ASP A 24 -15.87 8.36 5.09
C ASP A 24 -15.63 7.46 6.33
N VAL A 25 -15.07 6.27 6.12
CA VAL A 25 -14.76 5.34 7.23
C VAL A 25 -13.72 5.95 8.18
N ALA A 26 -12.69 6.62 7.63
CA ALA A 26 -11.66 7.25 8.44
C ALA A 26 -12.17 8.49 9.20
N ILE A 27 -13.18 9.19 8.66
CA ILE A 27 -13.87 10.30 9.34
C ILE A 27 -14.72 9.77 10.49
N ASP A 28 -15.52 8.74 10.24
CA ASP A 28 -16.46 8.19 11.23
C ASP A 28 -15.74 7.41 12.35
N PHE A 29 -14.60 6.80 12.04
CA PHE A 29 -13.81 5.99 12.97
C PHE A 29 -12.35 6.45 12.99
N PRO A 30 -12.04 7.65 13.52
CA PRO A 30 -10.71 8.26 13.41
C PRO A 30 -9.61 7.50 14.14
N ASP A 31 -9.96 6.64 15.10
CA ASP A 31 -9.02 5.82 15.86
C ASP A 31 -8.88 4.38 15.31
N LEU A 32 -9.70 4.01 14.32
CA LEU A 32 -9.60 2.73 13.65
C LEU A 32 -8.36 2.71 12.75
N ARG A 33 -7.49 1.71 12.95
CA ARG A 33 -6.35 1.46 12.07
C ARG A 33 -6.82 0.74 10.81
N LEU A 34 -6.72 1.43 9.67
CA LEU A 34 -7.14 0.94 8.37
C LEU A 34 -5.91 0.67 7.50
N VAL A 35 -5.95 -0.39 6.68
CA VAL A 35 -4.91 -0.71 5.70
C VAL A 35 -5.53 -0.68 4.31
N MET A 36 -5.04 0.22 3.47
CA MET A 36 -5.37 0.39 2.06
C MET A 36 -4.47 -0.55 1.24
N ALA A 37 -4.99 -1.72 0.87
CA ALA A 37 -4.24 -2.66 0.06
C ALA A 37 -4.15 -2.17 -1.39
N HIS A 38 -2.95 -2.22 -1.94
CA HIS A 38 -2.57 -1.89 -3.31
C HIS A 38 -2.65 -0.42 -3.74
N GLY A 39 -3.01 0.48 -2.83
CA GLY A 39 -2.93 1.92 -3.06
C GLY A 39 -3.67 2.44 -4.30
N GLY A 40 -4.85 1.90 -4.60
CA GLY A 40 -5.66 2.37 -5.72
C GLY A 40 -5.13 1.98 -7.12
N ARG A 41 -4.09 1.15 -7.22
CA ARG A 41 -3.45 0.84 -8.51
C ARG A 41 -4.41 0.32 -9.58
N PRO A 42 -4.20 0.62 -10.88
CA PRO A 42 -3.35 1.67 -11.43
C PRO A 42 -4.13 2.97 -11.71
N LEU A 43 -5.38 3.11 -11.22
CA LEU A 43 -6.25 4.21 -11.63
C LEU A 43 -6.34 5.35 -10.61
N TYR A 44 -6.12 5.06 -9.32
CA TYR A 44 -6.52 5.95 -8.23
C TYR A 44 -5.38 6.30 -7.26
N MET A 45 -4.12 6.34 -7.74
CA MET A 45 -2.97 6.59 -6.85
C MET A 45 -2.95 8.01 -6.30
N GLU A 46 -3.48 8.98 -7.05
CA GLU A 46 -3.56 10.37 -6.59
C GLU A 46 -4.57 10.49 -5.43
N GLU A 47 -5.73 9.86 -5.56
CA GLU A 47 -6.73 9.74 -4.49
C GLU A 47 -6.18 8.96 -3.31
N ALA A 48 -5.50 7.83 -3.54
CA ALA A 48 -4.84 7.06 -2.48
C ALA A 48 -3.91 7.95 -1.65
N PHE A 49 -3.02 8.68 -2.33
CA PHE A 49 -2.07 9.57 -1.69
C PHE A 49 -2.75 10.69 -0.89
N PHE A 50 -3.83 11.29 -1.42
CA PHE A 50 -4.60 12.30 -0.71
C PHE A 50 -5.18 11.76 0.60
N VAL A 51 -5.89 10.62 0.55
CA VAL A 51 -6.56 10.03 1.72
C VAL A 51 -5.52 9.59 2.77
N LEU A 52 -4.39 9.02 2.36
CA LEU A 52 -3.28 8.62 3.24
C LEU A 52 -2.62 9.80 3.97
N ARG A 53 -2.53 10.98 3.33
CA ARG A 53 -2.01 12.20 3.98
C ARG A 53 -3.02 12.84 4.91
N ARG A 54 -4.31 12.69 4.62
CA ARG A 54 -5.41 13.27 5.42
C ARG A 54 -5.62 12.51 6.73
N HIS A 55 -5.48 11.17 6.71
CA HIS A 55 -5.84 10.31 7.84
C HIS A 55 -4.63 9.61 8.45
N ARG A 56 -4.28 9.99 9.68
CA ARG A 56 -3.12 9.45 10.41
C ARG A 56 -3.17 7.93 10.66
N ASN A 57 -4.37 7.37 10.75
CA ASN A 57 -4.60 5.95 11.06
C ASN A 57 -4.89 5.10 9.80
N LEU A 58 -4.71 5.68 8.61
CA LEU A 58 -4.75 4.96 7.35
C LEU A 58 -3.32 4.63 6.89
N TRP A 59 -3.10 3.35 6.64
CA TRP A 59 -1.82 2.76 6.24
C TRP A 59 -1.90 2.29 4.80
N LEU A 60 -0.78 2.38 4.07
CA LEU A 60 -0.65 1.87 2.71
C LEU A 60 -0.05 0.46 2.75
N ASP A 61 -0.58 -0.47 1.98
CA ASP A 61 0.12 -1.69 1.59
C ASP A 61 0.43 -1.63 0.08
N VAL A 62 1.71 -1.72 -0.28
CA VAL A 62 2.18 -1.58 -1.67
C VAL A 62 2.08 -2.86 -2.49
N SER A 63 1.53 -3.93 -1.91
CA SER A 63 1.38 -5.21 -2.58
C SER A 63 0.63 -5.11 -3.92
N GLY A 64 0.98 -5.98 -4.86
CA GLY A 64 0.44 -5.98 -6.21
C GLY A 64 0.93 -4.84 -7.12
N ILE A 65 1.70 -3.87 -6.61
CA ILE A 65 2.50 -2.98 -7.45
C ILE A 65 3.84 -3.66 -7.70
N PRO A 66 4.30 -3.81 -8.98
CA PRO A 66 5.64 -4.27 -9.24
C PRO A 66 6.67 -3.37 -8.54
N PRO A 67 7.58 -3.88 -7.69
CA PRO A 67 8.46 -3.03 -6.88
C PRO A 67 9.28 -2.03 -7.70
N ALA A 68 9.77 -2.45 -8.87
CA ALA A 68 10.51 -1.58 -9.79
C ALA A 68 9.69 -0.37 -10.30
N LYS A 69 8.36 -0.44 -10.28
CA LYS A 69 7.44 0.65 -10.68
C LYS A 69 6.87 1.42 -9.49
N LEU A 70 7.26 1.08 -8.26
CA LEU A 70 6.61 1.62 -7.07
C LEU A 70 6.68 3.15 -7.01
N LEU A 71 7.82 3.75 -7.38
CA LEU A 71 7.98 5.20 -7.41
C LEU A 71 7.35 5.87 -8.64
N GLU A 72 6.95 5.12 -9.67
CA GLU A 72 6.08 5.65 -10.73
C GLU A 72 4.65 5.86 -10.20
N TYR A 73 4.18 4.94 -9.35
CA TYR A 73 2.83 4.96 -8.77
C TYR A 73 2.75 5.90 -7.57
N PHE A 74 3.80 5.90 -6.74
CA PHE A 74 3.94 6.76 -5.57
C PHE A 74 5.28 7.53 -5.62
N PRO A 75 5.40 8.59 -6.43
CA PRO A 75 6.63 9.38 -6.53
C PRO A 75 7.07 10.00 -5.20
N ARG A 76 6.11 10.20 -4.30
CA ARG A 76 6.30 10.80 -2.96
C ARG A 76 6.20 9.76 -1.84
N LEU A 77 6.50 8.49 -2.12
CA LEU A 77 6.41 7.40 -1.14
C LEU A 77 7.18 7.67 0.15
N ALA A 78 8.32 8.36 0.06
CA ALA A 78 9.12 8.77 1.22
C ALA A 78 8.32 9.55 2.28
N GLU A 79 7.30 10.32 1.87
CA GLU A 79 6.43 11.07 2.80
C GLU A 79 5.43 10.19 3.55
N LEU A 80 5.24 8.94 3.10
CA LEU A 80 4.32 7.97 3.66
C LEU A 80 5.06 6.76 4.25
N ALA A 81 6.39 6.79 4.27
CA ALA A 81 7.21 5.64 4.61
C ALA A 81 6.98 5.13 6.03
N ASP A 82 6.55 5.98 6.96
CA ASP A 82 6.19 5.66 8.34
C ASP A 82 4.84 4.93 8.47
N ARG A 83 4.02 4.91 7.41
CA ARG A 83 2.72 4.23 7.37
C ARG A 83 2.52 3.35 6.14
N THR A 84 3.63 2.90 5.56
CA THR A 84 3.62 2.03 4.39
C THR A 84 4.11 0.64 4.76
N LEU A 85 3.43 -0.39 4.28
CA LEU A 85 3.74 -1.79 4.50
C LEU A 85 4.20 -2.40 3.17
N TRP A 86 5.27 -3.17 3.23
CA TRP A 86 5.65 -4.06 2.15
C TRP A 86 4.83 -5.35 2.20
N GLY A 87 4.40 -5.81 1.04
CA GLY A 87 3.70 -7.07 0.87
C GLY A 87 3.75 -7.50 -0.59
N THR A 88 3.54 -8.78 -0.85
CA THR A 88 3.61 -9.33 -2.22
C THR A 88 2.25 -9.62 -2.83
N ASP A 89 1.20 -9.76 -2.01
CA ASP A 89 -0.10 -10.29 -2.44
C ASP A 89 0.04 -11.71 -3.04
N TRP A 90 1.02 -12.50 -2.61
CA TRP A 90 1.18 -13.89 -3.07
C TRP A 90 -0.09 -14.69 -2.73
N PRO A 91 -0.62 -15.51 -3.67
CA PRO A 91 -0.04 -15.96 -4.94
C PRO A 91 -0.50 -15.16 -6.19
N SER A 92 -0.48 -13.82 -6.13
CA SER A 92 -0.82 -12.98 -7.27
C SER A 92 -0.03 -13.34 -8.53
N PRO A 93 -0.65 -13.41 -9.72
CA PRO A 93 0.01 -13.83 -10.97
C PRO A 93 1.26 -13.01 -11.35
N GLY A 94 1.35 -11.77 -10.86
CA GLY A 94 2.49 -10.88 -11.11
C GLY A 94 3.72 -11.18 -10.25
N VAL A 95 3.58 -11.98 -9.19
CA VAL A 95 4.68 -12.36 -8.30
C VAL A 95 5.06 -13.80 -8.61
N LYS A 96 6.27 -14.00 -9.14
CA LYS A 96 6.81 -15.33 -9.46
C LYS A 96 7.84 -15.81 -8.45
N ASP A 97 8.54 -14.87 -7.82
CA ASP A 97 9.61 -15.14 -6.88
C ASP A 97 9.62 -14.05 -5.79
N LEU A 98 9.54 -14.48 -4.53
CA LEU A 98 9.49 -13.58 -3.38
C LEU A 98 10.83 -12.87 -3.13
N ARG A 99 11.95 -13.56 -3.37
CA ARG A 99 13.30 -12.99 -3.23
C ARG A 99 13.52 -11.91 -4.27
N GLN A 100 13.18 -12.17 -5.53
CA GLN A 100 13.28 -11.17 -6.59
C GLN A 100 12.41 -9.93 -6.29
N ASN A 101 11.23 -10.11 -5.70
CA ASN A 101 10.37 -9.01 -5.31
C ASN A 101 11.04 -8.10 -4.26
N ILE A 102 11.61 -8.71 -3.21
CA ILE A 102 12.38 -7.99 -2.17
C ILE A 102 13.60 -7.30 -2.79
N ASP A 103 14.38 -8.01 -3.61
CA ASP A 103 15.59 -7.47 -4.22
C ASP A 103 15.30 -6.23 -5.09
N GLN A 104 14.18 -6.24 -5.84
CA GLN A 104 13.73 -5.08 -6.60
C GLN A 104 13.31 -3.92 -5.70
N PHE A 105 12.63 -4.19 -4.59
CA PHE A 105 12.28 -3.15 -3.61
C PHE A 105 13.53 -2.53 -2.98
N LEU A 106 14.50 -3.36 -2.58
CA LEU A 106 15.80 -2.91 -2.04
C LEU A 106 16.61 -2.10 -3.06
N GLY A 107 16.38 -2.32 -4.37
CA GLY A 107 16.99 -1.53 -5.44
C GLY A 107 16.42 -0.11 -5.59
N LEU A 108 15.32 0.24 -4.91
CA LEU A 108 14.72 1.58 -5.00
C LEU A 108 15.62 2.63 -4.31
N PRO A 109 15.63 3.88 -4.80
CA PRO A 109 16.39 4.99 -4.22
C PRO A 109 15.72 5.53 -2.93
N LEU A 110 15.47 4.65 -1.97
CA LEU A 110 14.96 4.95 -0.63
C LEU A 110 16.11 4.88 0.38
N SER A 111 16.05 5.71 1.42
CA SER A 111 17.00 5.62 2.54
C SER A 111 16.84 4.29 3.29
N ASP A 112 17.88 3.89 4.02
CA ASP A 112 17.82 2.69 4.86
C ASP A 112 16.69 2.77 5.89
N ALA A 113 16.46 3.96 6.47
CA ALA A 113 15.34 4.19 7.38
C ALA A 113 13.97 3.93 6.73
N HIS A 114 13.75 4.41 5.49
CA HIS A 114 12.50 4.13 4.78
C HIS A 114 12.36 2.64 4.45
N ARG A 115 13.45 1.97 4.06
CA ARG A 115 13.43 0.53 3.75
C ARG A 115 13.08 -0.29 4.99
N THR A 116 13.74 -0.03 6.13
CA THR A 116 13.47 -0.68 7.41
C THR A 116 12.03 -0.43 7.87
N ALA A 117 11.54 0.81 7.74
CA ALA A 117 10.15 1.14 8.07
C ALA A 117 9.17 0.27 7.27
N ILE A 118 9.32 0.29 5.94
CA ILE A 118 8.38 -0.34 5.02
C ILE A 118 8.45 -1.87 5.07
N LEU A 119 9.65 -2.45 5.22
CA LEU A 119 9.83 -3.91 5.23
C LEU A 119 9.51 -4.56 6.58
N GLU A 120 9.61 -3.83 7.69
CA GLU A 120 9.62 -4.46 9.01
C GLU A 120 8.89 -3.64 10.08
N THR A 121 9.42 -2.47 10.47
CA THR A 121 9.02 -1.85 11.74
C THR A 121 7.57 -1.38 11.73
N ASN A 122 7.05 -0.98 10.57
CA ASN A 122 5.64 -0.60 10.43
C ASN A 122 4.70 -1.78 10.65
N ALA A 123 5.03 -2.96 10.12
CA ALA A 123 4.23 -4.16 10.30
C ALA A 123 4.24 -4.60 11.78
N LEU A 124 5.39 -4.56 12.45
CA LEU A 124 5.52 -4.88 13.87
C LEU A 124 4.75 -3.90 14.77
N ALA A 125 4.74 -2.61 14.42
CA ALA A 125 3.96 -1.60 15.16
C ALA A 125 2.44 -1.76 14.94
N LEU A 126 2.03 -2.09 13.72
CA LEU A 126 0.62 -2.23 13.37
C LEU A 126 0.04 -3.55 13.88
N PHE A 127 0.80 -4.63 13.81
CA PHE A 127 0.44 -5.98 14.23
C PHE A 127 1.45 -6.50 15.26
N PRO A 128 1.39 -6.02 16.51
CA PRO A 128 2.30 -6.48 17.55
C PRO A 128 2.17 -8.00 17.72
N ALA A 129 3.30 -8.69 17.72
CA ALA A 129 3.34 -10.10 18.11
C ALA A 129 2.87 -10.18 19.57
N GLY A 130 1.86 -11.02 19.80
CA GLY A 130 1.35 -11.30 21.15
C GLY A 130 2.36 -12.04 22.02
#